data_AF-A0A0F9T1N0-F1
#
_entry.id   AF-A0A0F9T1N0-F1
#
_cell.length_a   1.000
_cell.length_b   1.000
_cell.length_c   1.000
_cell.angle_alpha   90.00
_cell.angle_beta   90.00
_cell.angle_gamma   90.00
#
_symmetry.space_group_name_H-M   'P 1'
#
loop_
_entity.id
_entity.type
_entity.pdbx_description
1 polymer ?
#
loop_
_entity_poly.entity_id
_entity_poly.type
_entity_poly.pdbx_seq_one_letter_code
_entity_poly.pdbx_strand_id
1 'polypeptide(L)'
;WTLEDTPPDDGIIDNFKPVFIVNKLPFENAASLLYRLIWMTKEYLRTKNSKTFQCIYPQTTDGVDETYYSDQAHWFIEYVEKTILLIPNSIVVLCNQDPNTGEWNTSSYPLIVGTAKDQDQIDKYGSGTEIVGVFQAGSITTQGDANKRAEAILTKLKSEILGGRLVIPHDSRVELYDKVQVVDKRT
;
A
#
# COMPACT_ATOMS: atom_id res chain seq x y z
N TRP A 1 -2.51 -25.07 0.41
CA TRP A 1 -2.49 -23.62 0.63
C TRP A 1 -3.92 -23.17 0.44
N THR A 2 -4.46 -22.44 1.41
CA THR A 2 -5.86 -22.01 1.40
C THR A 2 -5.87 -20.50 1.60
N LEU A 3 -6.63 -19.78 0.78
CA LEU A 3 -6.94 -18.38 1.01
C LEU A 3 -8.19 -18.35 1.90
N GLU A 4 -8.13 -17.65 3.02
CA GLU A 4 -9.32 -17.40 3.84
C GLU A 4 -10.33 -16.55 3.07
N ASP A 5 -11.59 -16.70 3.46
CA ASP A 5 -12.78 -16.24 2.74
C ASP A 5 -12.80 -14.73 2.44
N THR A 6 -13.74 -14.35 1.56
CA THR A 6 -14.01 -13.02 0.97
C THR A 6 -13.07 -11.86 1.39
N PRO A 7 -12.22 -11.34 0.48
CA PRO A 7 -11.33 -10.22 0.78
C PRO A 7 -12.11 -9.00 1.26
N PRO A 8 -11.56 -8.19 2.19
CA PRO A 8 -12.19 -6.94 2.60
C PRO A 8 -12.38 -6.00 1.39
N ASP A 9 -13.48 -5.22 1.38
CA ASP A 9 -13.69 -4.23 0.32
C ASP A 9 -12.65 -3.11 0.42
N ASP A 10 -11.72 -3.11 -0.53
CA ASP A 10 -10.67 -2.09 -0.68
C ASP A 10 -11.06 -1.01 -1.71
N GLY A 11 -12.27 -1.10 -2.26
CA GLY A 11 -12.82 -0.27 -3.33
C GLY A 11 -12.23 -0.54 -4.71
N ILE A 12 -11.31 -1.50 -4.85
CA ILE A 12 -10.58 -1.83 -6.08
C ILE A 12 -10.99 -3.22 -6.59
N ILE A 13 -10.98 -4.26 -5.75
CA ILE A 13 -11.14 -5.66 -6.18
C ILE A 13 -12.41 -5.92 -7.01
N ASP A 14 -13.53 -5.31 -6.62
CA ASP A 14 -14.82 -5.51 -7.31
C ASP A 14 -15.13 -4.48 -8.39
N ASN A 15 -14.44 -3.34 -8.38
CA ASN A 15 -14.75 -2.18 -9.22
C ASN A 15 -13.74 -1.93 -10.33
N PHE A 16 -12.50 -2.38 -10.14
CA PHE A 16 -11.40 -2.21 -11.07
C PHE A 16 -11.09 -3.56 -11.69
N LYS A 17 -11.17 -3.65 -13.03
CA LYS A 17 -10.87 -4.88 -13.78
C LYS A 17 -9.52 -4.75 -14.46
N PRO A 18 -8.42 -4.94 -13.73
CA PRO A 18 -7.12 -4.79 -14.35
C PRO A 18 -6.82 -5.98 -15.27
N VAL A 19 -6.08 -5.70 -16.33
CA VAL A 19 -5.54 -6.76 -17.18
C VAL A 19 -4.27 -7.31 -16.51
N PHE A 20 -4.28 -8.61 -16.20
CA PHE A 20 -3.13 -9.30 -15.63
C PHE A 20 -2.54 -10.27 -16.65
N ILE A 21 -1.29 -10.03 -17.05
CA ILE A 21 -0.55 -10.92 -17.93
C ILE A 21 0.31 -11.85 -17.07
N VAL A 22 0.01 -13.15 -17.15
CA VAL A 22 0.77 -14.24 -16.54
C VAL A 22 2.04 -14.49 -17.36
N ASN A 23 3.17 -14.75 -16.70
CA ASN A 23 4.46 -15.00 -17.34
C ASN A 23 4.97 -13.83 -18.20
N LYS A 24 4.69 -12.60 -17.76
CA LYS A 24 5.23 -11.38 -18.42
C LYS A 24 6.75 -11.32 -18.27
N LEU A 25 7.27 -11.82 -17.15
CA LEU A 25 8.69 -11.87 -16.86
C LEU A 25 9.24 -13.28 -17.18
N PRO A 26 10.48 -13.41 -17.67
CA PRO A 26 11.13 -14.71 -17.81
C PRO A 26 11.22 -15.40 -16.45
N PHE A 27 10.87 -16.70 -16.38
CA PHE A 27 10.94 -17.52 -15.16
C PHE A 27 10.08 -17.00 -13.99
N GLU A 28 8.94 -16.39 -14.29
CA GLU A 28 8.01 -15.93 -13.27
C GLU A 28 7.46 -17.10 -12.44
N ASN A 29 7.68 -17.06 -11.12
CA ASN A 29 7.16 -18.06 -10.20
C ASN A 29 5.81 -17.63 -9.61
N ALA A 30 5.11 -18.58 -8.99
CA ALA A 30 3.77 -18.33 -8.41
C ALA A 30 3.77 -17.22 -7.35
N ALA A 31 4.85 -17.08 -6.57
CA ALA A 31 4.96 -16.03 -5.56
C ALA A 31 5.09 -14.64 -6.20
N SER A 32 5.89 -14.50 -7.27
CA SER A 32 6.01 -13.26 -8.03
C SER A 32 4.71 -12.87 -8.73
N LEU A 33 3.96 -13.84 -9.28
CA LEU A 33 2.64 -13.60 -9.85
C LEU A 33 1.68 -13.08 -8.78
N LEU A 34 1.62 -13.76 -7.63
CA LEU A 34 0.75 -13.39 -6.52
C LEU A 34 1.11 -12.02 -5.95
N TYR A 35 2.40 -11.71 -5.83
CA TYR A 35 2.86 -10.39 -5.40
C TYR A 35 2.40 -9.29 -6.35
N ARG A 36 2.54 -9.49 -7.68
CA ARG A 36 2.03 -8.53 -8.67
C ARG A 36 0.52 -8.35 -8.58
N LEU A 37 -0.24 -9.44 -8.37
CA LEU A 37 -1.69 -9.39 -8.19
C LEU A 37 -2.08 -8.58 -6.96
N ILE A 38 -1.43 -8.83 -5.81
CA ILE A 38 -1.63 -8.05 -4.58
C ILE A 38 -1.27 -6.58 -4.78
N TRP A 39 -0.20 -6.28 -5.53
CA TRP A 39 0.17 -4.89 -5.86
C TRP A 39 -0.80 -4.19 -6.81
N MET A 40 -1.81 -4.88 -7.32
CA MET A 40 -2.89 -4.29 -8.11
C MET A 40 -4.04 -3.80 -7.23
N THR A 41 -4.11 -4.26 -5.97
CA THR A 41 -5.11 -3.91 -4.95
C THR A 41 -4.47 -3.04 -3.85
N LYS A 42 -5.25 -2.59 -2.87
CA LYS A 42 -4.74 -1.91 -1.65
C LYS A 42 -4.41 -2.90 -0.53
N GLU A 43 -4.61 -4.19 -0.76
CA GLU A 43 -4.49 -5.23 0.26
C GLU A 43 -3.06 -5.76 0.42
N TYR A 44 -2.83 -6.53 1.49
CA TYR A 44 -1.61 -7.28 1.75
C TYR A 44 -1.95 -8.75 2.01
N LEU A 45 -0.99 -9.65 1.74
CA LEU A 45 -1.09 -11.04 2.16
C LEU A 45 -0.46 -11.22 3.53
N ARG A 46 -1.28 -11.69 4.47
CA ARG A 46 -0.87 -12.11 5.79
C ARG A 46 -0.80 -13.64 5.82
N THR A 47 0.33 -14.19 6.25
CA THR A 47 0.40 -15.61 6.60
C THR A 47 -0.29 -15.85 7.94
N LYS A 48 -1.19 -16.82 7.99
CA LYS A 48 -1.79 -17.32 9.23
C LYS A 48 -1.21 -18.70 9.57
N ASN A 49 -1.67 -19.24 10.69
CA ASN A 49 -1.34 -20.61 11.09
C ASN A 49 -1.65 -21.60 9.95
N SER A 50 -0.77 -22.59 9.79
CA SER A 50 -0.96 -23.73 8.88
C SER A 50 -1.21 -23.38 7.41
N LYS A 51 -0.19 -22.98 6.64
CA LYS A 51 -0.25 -22.81 5.15
C LYS A 51 -1.48 -22.02 4.63
N THR A 52 -2.06 -21.17 5.46
CA THR A 52 -3.24 -20.35 5.16
C THR A 52 -2.80 -18.91 5.00
N PHE A 53 -3.39 -18.23 4.03
CA PHE A 53 -3.19 -16.80 3.80
C PHE A 53 -4.50 -16.05 3.96
N GLN A 54 -4.40 -14.81 4.43
CA GLN A 54 -5.51 -13.88 4.53
C GLN A 54 -5.16 -12.60 3.78
N CYS A 55 -6.12 -12.07 3.00
CA CYS A 55 -6.05 -10.71 2.48
C CYS A 55 -6.43 -9.72 3.59
N ILE A 56 -5.60 -8.72 3.84
CA ILE A 56 -5.86 -7.67 4.81
C ILE A 56 -5.75 -6.30 4.14
N TYR A 57 -6.62 -5.38 4.53
CA TYR A 57 -6.55 -3.99 4.12
C TYR A 57 -6.50 -3.11 5.37
N PRO A 58 -5.32 -2.62 5.79
CA PRO A 58 -5.18 -1.81 7.00
C PRO A 58 -5.89 -0.47 6.83
N GLN A 59 -6.90 -0.21 7.65
CA GLN A 59 -7.64 1.04 7.69
C GLN A 59 -7.31 1.82 8.98
N THR A 60 -7.37 3.14 8.90
CA THR A 60 -7.20 4.00 10.07
C THR A 60 -8.28 3.74 11.12
N THR A 61 -9.47 3.33 10.69
CA THR A 61 -10.62 2.95 11.52
C THR A 61 -10.50 1.57 12.17
N ASP A 62 -9.51 0.76 11.79
CA ASP A 62 -9.32 -0.55 12.41
C ASP A 62 -9.06 -0.39 13.92
N GLY A 63 -9.62 -1.31 14.71
CA GLY A 63 -9.40 -1.36 16.15
C GLY A 63 -7.92 -1.49 16.50
N VAL A 64 -7.53 -0.89 17.62
CA VAL A 64 -6.21 -1.11 18.23
C VAL A 64 -6.29 -2.39 19.04
N ASP A 65 -5.34 -3.30 18.83
CA ASP A 65 -5.27 -4.58 19.53
C ASP A 65 -4.61 -4.41 20.90
N GLU A 66 -3.52 -3.63 20.98
CA GLU A 66 -2.77 -3.40 22.21
C GLU A 66 -2.29 -1.94 22.31
N THR A 67 -2.32 -1.36 23.52
CA THR A 67 -1.89 0.03 23.75
C THR A 67 -0.80 0.12 24.83
N TYR A 68 0.38 0.63 24.47
CA TYR A 68 1.48 0.80 25.40
C TYR A 68 1.66 2.25 25.85
N TYR A 69 1.97 2.45 27.13
CA TYR A 69 2.06 3.75 27.77
C TYR A 69 3.45 4.06 28.32
N SER A 70 3.80 5.34 28.41
CA SER A 70 5.05 5.76 29.05
C SER A 70 4.92 5.93 30.57
N ASP A 71 3.70 6.11 31.09
CA ASP A 71 3.42 6.60 32.44
C ASP A 71 2.52 5.68 33.29
N GLN A 72 2.02 4.59 32.72
CA GLN A 72 1.11 3.67 33.41
C GLN A 72 1.35 2.22 32.99
N ALA A 73 0.68 1.29 33.70
CA ALA A 73 0.76 -0.14 33.41
C ALA A 73 0.45 -0.46 31.95
N HIS A 74 1.05 -1.55 31.46
CA HIS A 74 1.21 -1.83 30.03
C HIS A 74 2.20 -0.83 29.40
N TRP A 75 3.41 -0.82 29.97
CA TRP A 75 4.42 0.20 29.71
C TRP A 75 5.43 -0.22 28.65
N PHE A 76 6.11 0.76 28.05
CA PHE A 76 7.22 0.52 27.13
C PHE A 76 8.53 1.17 27.61
N ILE A 77 9.66 0.57 27.22
CA ILE A 77 11.01 1.02 27.56
C ILE A 77 11.46 2.11 26.57
N GLU A 78 11.37 1.80 25.28
CA GLU A 78 11.86 2.64 24.19
C GLU A 78 10.80 2.67 23.09
N TYR A 79 10.55 3.85 22.55
CA TYR A 79 9.78 4.03 21.33
C TYR A 79 10.49 5.01 20.43
N VAL A 80 10.72 4.61 19.18
CA VAL A 80 11.33 5.46 18.15
C VAL A 80 10.54 5.30 16.87
N GLU A 81 10.07 6.40 16.33
CA GLU A 81 9.48 6.47 15.00
C GLU A 81 10.44 7.15 14.04
N LYS A 82 10.47 6.66 12.81
CA LYS A 82 11.17 7.27 11.70
C LYS A 82 10.23 7.34 10.50
N THR A 83 10.15 8.53 9.93
CA THR A 83 9.47 8.77 8.66
C THR A 83 10.49 8.60 7.54
N ILE A 84 10.22 7.67 6.62
CA ILE A 84 11.04 7.49 5.42
C ILE A 84 10.65 8.56 4.40
N LEU A 85 11.61 9.43 4.13
CA LEU A 85 11.41 10.57 3.24
C LEU A 85 11.57 10.21 1.75
N LEU A 86 12.15 9.06 1.41
CA LEU A 86 12.39 8.69 0.01
C LEU A 86 11.17 8.05 -0.67
N ILE A 87 10.11 7.76 0.08
CA ILE A 87 8.90 7.16 -0.48
C ILE A 87 8.11 8.24 -1.23
N PRO A 88 7.73 8.00 -2.50
CA PRO A 88 6.99 8.97 -3.30
C PRO A 88 5.70 9.43 -2.63
N ASN A 89 5.46 10.74 -2.71
CA ASN A 89 4.30 11.42 -2.14
C ASN A 89 3.37 12.01 -3.21
N SER A 90 3.76 11.87 -4.47
CA SER A 90 3.02 12.30 -5.66
C SER A 90 3.13 11.15 -6.67
N ILE A 91 2.01 10.52 -7.00
CA ILE A 91 1.94 9.37 -7.89
C ILE A 91 1.38 9.81 -9.23
N VAL A 92 2.05 9.41 -10.30
CA VAL A 92 1.62 9.62 -11.69
C VAL A 92 1.54 8.26 -12.36
N VAL A 93 0.37 7.92 -12.92
CA VAL A 93 0.13 6.67 -13.63
C VAL A 93 -0.17 6.96 -15.09
N LEU A 94 0.72 6.54 -15.98
CA LEU A 94 0.56 6.64 -17.43
C LEU A 94 -0.33 5.48 -17.92
N CYS A 95 -1.42 5.80 -18.59
CA CYS A 95 -2.47 4.88 -19.00
C CYS A 95 -2.81 5.03 -20.50
N ASN A 96 -3.62 4.10 -21.02
CA ASN A 96 -4.12 4.06 -22.41
C ASN A 96 -3.01 3.86 -23.45
N GLN A 97 -2.21 2.82 -23.26
CA GLN A 97 -1.21 2.40 -24.26
C GLN A 97 -1.92 1.72 -25.43
N ASP A 98 -1.46 1.96 -26.65
CA ASP A 98 -1.98 1.27 -27.82
C ASP A 98 -1.70 -0.25 -27.68
N PRO A 99 -2.75 -1.10 -27.63
CA PRO A 99 -2.58 -2.53 -27.40
C PRO A 99 -1.94 -3.27 -28.60
N ASN A 100 -1.97 -2.67 -29.80
CA ASN A 100 -1.45 -3.31 -31.00
C ASN A 100 0.02 -2.94 -31.25
N THR A 101 0.37 -1.68 -31.01
CA THR A 101 1.73 -1.16 -31.30
C THR A 101 2.60 -1.09 -30.05
N GLY A 102 2.00 -1.00 -28.87
CA GLY A 102 2.70 -0.70 -27.62
C GLY A 102 3.15 0.77 -27.52
N GLU A 103 2.73 1.63 -28.44
CA GLU A 103 3.07 3.05 -28.40
C GLU A 103 2.18 3.82 -27.42
N TRP A 104 2.71 4.93 -26.92
CA TRP A 104 2.00 5.84 -26.02
C TRP A 104 1.61 7.10 -26.77
N ASN A 105 0.45 7.67 -26.44
CA ASN A 105 -0.04 8.95 -26.95
C ASN A 105 -0.22 8.99 -28.49
N THR A 106 -0.89 7.98 -29.04
CA THR A 106 -1.23 7.94 -30.47
C THR A 106 -2.56 8.65 -30.72
N SER A 107 -2.89 8.99 -31.97
CA SER A 107 -4.14 9.67 -32.31
C SER A 107 -5.39 8.88 -31.91
N SER A 108 -5.30 7.54 -31.90
CA SER A 108 -6.41 6.65 -31.49
C SER A 108 -6.36 6.27 -30.01
N TYR A 109 -5.20 6.41 -29.36
CA TYR A 109 -4.98 6.11 -27.94
C TYR A 109 -4.28 7.30 -27.27
N PRO A 110 -5.01 8.40 -27.00
CA PRO A 110 -4.45 9.57 -26.34
C PRO A 110 -4.02 9.21 -24.92
N LEU A 111 -2.88 9.77 -24.47
CA LEU A 111 -2.34 9.47 -23.14
C LEU A 111 -3.34 9.88 -22.06
N ILE A 112 -3.67 8.93 -21.18
CA ILE A 112 -4.43 9.19 -19.96
C ILE A 112 -3.45 9.23 -18.79
N VAL A 113 -3.57 10.22 -17.91
CA VAL A 113 -2.69 10.37 -16.76
C VAL A 113 -3.53 10.39 -15.49
N GLY A 114 -3.37 9.35 -14.67
CA GLY A 114 -3.92 9.32 -13.31
C GLY A 114 -2.95 9.95 -12.33
N THR A 115 -3.45 10.74 -11.37
CA THR A 115 -2.60 11.36 -10.35
C THR A 115 -3.20 11.21 -8.94
N ALA A 116 -2.32 11.08 -7.95
CA ALA A 116 -2.69 11.11 -6.53
C ALA A 116 -1.56 11.76 -5.73
N LYS A 117 -1.90 12.57 -4.71
CA LYS A 117 -0.91 13.30 -3.91
C LYS A 117 -1.18 13.18 -2.41
N ASP A 118 -0.11 13.22 -1.62
CA ASP A 118 -0.14 13.31 -0.17
C ASP A 118 0.25 14.72 0.30
N GLN A 119 -0.73 15.62 0.37
CA GLN A 119 -0.46 17.01 0.72
C GLN A 119 0.16 17.14 2.13
N ASP A 120 -0.32 16.35 3.10
CA ASP A 120 0.20 16.40 4.47
C ASP A 120 1.68 16.02 4.55
N GLN A 121 2.12 15.09 3.70
CA GLN A 121 3.53 14.68 3.65
C GLN A 121 4.38 15.65 2.84
N ILE A 122 3.83 16.24 1.77
CA ILE A 122 4.47 17.33 1.01
C ILE A 122 4.73 18.55 1.90
N ASP A 123 3.75 18.95 2.70
CA ASP A 123 3.83 20.12 3.58
C ASP A 123 4.85 19.93 4.72
N LYS A 124 5.13 18.68 5.12
CA LYS A 124 6.19 18.37 6.09
C LYS A 124 7.59 18.63 5.54
N TYR A 125 7.80 18.57 4.23
CA TYR A 125 8.99 19.15 3.64
C TYR A 125 8.79 20.65 3.61
N GLY A 126 9.49 21.41 4.46
CA GLY A 126 9.31 22.87 4.59
C GLY A 126 9.46 23.71 3.32
N SER A 127 9.70 23.09 2.16
CA SER A 127 9.72 23.65 0.81
C SER A 127 8.57 23.19 -0.10
N GLY A 128 7.59 22.42 0.40
CA GLY A 128 6.52 21.83 -0.40
C GLY A 128 7.05 20.84 -1.45
N THR A 129 8.08 20.07 -1.11
CA THR A 129 8.79 19.23 -2.07
C THR A 129 7.98 17.99 -2.45
N GLU A 130 7.69 17.88 -3.74
CA GLU A 130 7.08 16.70 -4.33
C GLU A 130 8.16 15.67 -4.72
N ILE A 131 7.99 14.44 -4.24
CA ILE A 131 8.76 13.27 -4.64
C ILE A 131 7.85 12.43 -5.53
N VAL A 132 8.09 12.50 -6.83
CA VAL A 132 7.20 11.94 -7.84
C VAL A 132 7.58 10.49 -8.16
N GLY A 133 6.60 9.58 -8.04
CA GLY A 133 6.68 8.21 -8.49
C GLY A 133 5.89 8.02 -9.79
N VAL A 134 6.56 7.59 -10.86
CA VAL A 134 5.93 7.37 -12.17
C VAL A 134 5.72 5.88 -12.40
N PHE A 135 4.48 5.51 -12.74
CA PHE A 135 4.06 4.13 -12.99
C PHE A 135 3.36 4.01 -14.34
N GLN A 136 3.36 2.81 -14.91
CA GLN A 136 2.72 2.53 -16.20
C GLN A 136 1.62 1.49 -16.03
N ALA A 137 0.45 1.77 -16.60
CA ALA A 137 -0.72 0.91 -16.60
C ALA A 137 -1.45 1.01 -17.95
N GLY A 138 -0.80 0.54 -19.01
CA GLY A 138 -1.27 0.69 -20.40
C GLY A 138 -2.66 0.14 -20.68
N SER A 139 -3.12 -0.85 -19.91
CA SER A 139 -4.44 -1.47 -20.06
C SER A 139 -5.60 -0.63 -19.53
N ILE A 140 -5.34 0.44 -18.79
CA ILE A 140 -6.38 1.32 -18.25
C ILE A 140 -6.77 2.32 -19.33
N THR A 141 -8.06 2.35 -19.69
CA THR A 141 -8.57 3.17 -20.81
C THR A 141 -9.50 4.30 -20.35
N THR A 142 -9.75 4.44 -19.04
CA THR A 142 -10.62 5.49 -18.48
C THR A 142 -9.86 6.34 -17.47
N GLN A 143 -10.20 7.63 -17.40
CA GLN A 143 -9.60 8.56 -16.43
C GLN A 143 -9.93 8.18 -14.98
N GLY A 144 -11.16 7.73 -14.72
CA GLY A 144 -11.59 7.34 -13.37
C GLY A 144 -10.78 6.17 -12.83
N ASP A 145 -10.52 5.17 -13.66
CA ASP A 145 -9.71 4.01 -13.27
C ASP A 145 -8.22 4.37 -13.14
N ALA A 146 -7.72 5.32 -13.94
CA ALA A 146 -6.36 5.83 -13.82
C ALA A 146 -6.14 6.51 -12.45
N ASN A 147 -7.10 7.33 -12.02
CA ASN A 147 -7.06 7.99 -10.71
C ASN A 147 -7.14 6.97 -9.57
N LYS A 148 -8.08 6.01 -9.64
CA LYS A 148 -8.17 4.92 -8.65
C LYS A 148 -6.88 4.12 -8.54
N ARG A 149 -6.19 3.88 -9.67
CA ARG A 149 -4.90 3.19 -9.68
C ARG A 149 -3.81 4.02 -8.99
N ALA A 150 -3.75 5.32 -9.27
CA ALA A 150 -2.81 6.23 -8.62
C ALA A 150 -3.04 6.28 -7.10
N GLU A 151 -4.32 6.37 -6.69
CA GLU A 151 -4.72 6.35 -5.28
C GLU A 151 -4.34 5.04 -4.59
N ALA A 152 -4.60 3.89 -5.22
CA ALA A 152 -4.25 2.59 -4.64
C ALA A 152 -2.74 2.44 -4.40
N ILE A 153 -1.91 2.89 -5.36
CA ILE A 153 -0.45 2.90 -5.21
C ILE A 153 -0.04 3.86 -4.09
N LEU A 154 -0.61 5.07 -4.05
CA LEU A 154 -0.31 6.04 -3.01
C LEU A 154 -0.68 5.51 -1.63
N THR A 155 -1.85 4.91 -1.45
CA THR A 155 -2.28 4.33 -0.16
C THR A 155 -1.27 3.32 0.36
N LYS A 156 -0.78 2.41 -0.49
CA LYS A 156 0.23 1.43 -0.08
C LYS A 156 1.55 2.09 0.33
N LEU A 157 2.04 3.00 -0.51
CA LEU A 157 3.28 3.72 -0.22
C LEU A 157 3.16 4.52 1.07
N LYS A 158 2.01 5.16 1.34
CA LYS A 158 1.74 5.85 2.61
C LYS A 158 1.88 4.93 3.82
N SER A 159 1.36 3.70 3.74
CA SER A 159 1.51 2.72 4.82
C SER A 159 2.97 2.33 5.07
N GLU A 160 3.85 2.44 4.08
CA GLU A 160 5.27 2.10 4.19
C GLU A 160 6.15 3.29 4.66
N ILE A 161 5.60 4.51 4.75
CA ILE A 161 6.34 5.72 5.15
C ILE A 161 6.81 5.66 6.60
N LEU A 162 5.98 5.12 7.50
CA LEU A 162 6.26 5.13 8.93
C LEU A 162 6.91 3.82 9.35
N GLY A 163 8.15 3.90 9.83
CA GLY A 163 8.83 2.80 10.50
C GLY A 163 8.93 3.07 12.00
N GLY A 164 8.32 2.23 12.82
CA GLY A 164 8.40 2.30 14.28
C GLY A 164 9.24 1.18 14.87
N ARG A 165 9.94 1.46 15.98
CA ARG A 165 10.53 0.46 16.86
C ARG A 165 10.00 0.68 18.26
N LEU A 166 9.34 -0.34 18.80
CA LEU A 166 8.84 -0.39 20.16
C LEU A 166 9.62 -1.47 20.93
N VAL A 167 10.12 -1.13 22.12
CA VAL A 167 10.76 -2.07 23.05
C VAL A 167 9.90 -2.15 24.30
N ILE A 168 9.37 -3.35 24.57
CA ILE A 168 8.49 -3.65 25.70
C ILE A 168 9.06 -4.81 26.52
N PRO A 169 8.69 -4.93 27.81
CA PRO A 169 8.80 -6.20 28.51
C PRO A 169 8.06 -7.30 27.75
N HIS A 170 8.45 -8.56 27.96
CA HIS A 170 7.78 -9.68 27.33
C HIS A 170 6.27 -9.65 27.62
N ASP A 171 5.47 -9.55 26.55
CA ASP A 171 4.03 -9.62 26.57
C ASP A 171 3.60 -10.77 25.65
N SER A 172 2.88 -11.75 26.19
CA SER A 172 2.46 -12.93 25.45
C SER A 172 1.21 -12.71 24.60
N ARG A 173 0.62 -11.51 24.66
CA ARG A 173 -0.62 -11.18 23.93
C ARG A 173 -0.36 -10.58 22.56
N VAL A 174 0.76 -9.87 22.37
CA VAL A 174 1.10 -9.23 21.09
C VAL A 174 1.51 -10.25 20.05
N GLU A 175 0.84 -10.20 18.90
CA GLU A 175 1.20 -10.94 17.69
C GLU A 175 1.84 -10.04 16.61
N LEU A 176 2.49 -10.67 15.62
CA LEU A 176 3.26 -10.00 14.56
C LEU A 176 2.47 -8.97 13.73
N TYR A 177 1.15 -9.08 13.69
CA TYR A 177 0.28 -8.27 12.83
C TYR A 177 -0.75 -7.46 13.62
N ASP A 178 -0.59 -7.39 14.94
CA ASP A 178 -1.48 -6.61 15.79
C ASP A 178 -1.24 -5.12 15.57
N LYS A 179 -2.32 -4.34 15.56
CA LYS A 179 -2.27 -2.89 15.50
C LYS A 179 -1.97 -2.35 16.89
N VAL A 180 -0.72 -1.94 17.09
CA VAL A 180 -0.25 -1.40 18.36
C VAL A 180 -0.35 0.12 18.40
N GLN A 181 -0.91 0.66 19.48
CA GLN A 181 -0.90 2.10 19.77
C GLN A 181 0.13 2.41 20.86
N VAL A 182 0.83 3.55 20.71
CA VAL A 182 1.76 4.05 21.73
C VAL A 182 1.30 5.41 22.24
N VAL A 183 1.28 5.57 23.55
CA VAL A 183 0.94 6.81 24.25
C VAL A 183 2.16 7.25 25.07
N ASP A 184 2.92 8.20 24.53
CA ASP A 184 4.09 8.78 25.19
C ASP A 184 3.76 10.15 25.76
N LYS A 185 3.79 10.27 27.09
CA LYS A 185 3.64 11.54 27.83
C LYS A 185 4.98 12.11 28.29
N ARG A 186 6.11 11.51 27.91
CA ARG A 186 7.46 12.03 28.18
C ARG A 186 7.79 13.10 27.14
N THR A 187 7.05 14.21 27.16
CA THR A 187 7.40 15.43 26.42
C THR A 187 8.46 16.23 27.16
#